data_AF-A0A432F4S5-F1
#
_entry.id   AF-A0A432F4S5-F1
#
_cell.length_a   1.000
_cell.length_b   1.000
_cell.length_c   1.000
_cell.angle_alpha   90.00
_cell.angle_beta   90.00
_cell.angle_gamma   90.00
#
_symmetry.space_group_name_H-M   'P 1'
#
loop_
_entity.id
_entity.type
_entity.pdbx_description
1 polymer ?
#
loop_
_entity_poly.entity_id
_entity_poly.type
_entity_poly.pdbx_seq_one_letter_code
_entity_poly.pdbx_strand_id
1 'polypeptide(L)'
;MLLGIGLHGFMSFVPFPLPIWSAQDVNQHEGYLFAMHAIHGFRLQLFFLVSGFFTAMIWRQRGLRELIRHRAKRILLPLVVFTILLSPVIIGIGIFGSVLNAKRGGNATLWAAAKSGDVEAINRHLAKGADVSQADAAGLAPLSWAALLGQAEAAKALIEHGADLEAADSDGTTALHCAAFMGEAAVARLLVENGANVNATSDNGGTPLLATDTDELSTKFIAGLLQIPVDEMKMNAGRREIAKFLKARGAVSRQAATEDPMAWLYPLIPGFKPIVDQLPGWAQVVVIVLAVNWLRAMIPIFAHLWFLYCLVWLVAGFAVVAWIARKLNWKPVPAWFVASPLRLL
;
A
#
# COMPACT_ATOMS: atom_id res chain seq x y z
N MET A 1 3.39 -19.56 -28.91
CA MET A 1 2.17 -19.54 -28.06
C MET A 1 2.25 -20.56 -26.91
N LEU A 2 2.44 -21.87 -27.16
CA LEU A 2 2.63 -22.88 -26.10
C LEU A 2 3.89 -22.64 -25.26
N LEU A 3 5.00 -22.18 -25.86
CA LEU A 3 6.19 -21.72 -25.12
C LEU A 3 5.89 -20.48 -24.26
N GLY A 4 5.01 -19.59 -24.71
CA GLY A 4 4.59 -18.40 -23.95
C GLY A 4 3.65 -18.74 -22.80
N ILE A 5 2.76 -19.72 -22.99
CA ILE A 5 1.90 -20.26 -21.93
C ILE A 5 2.72 -21.12 -20.95
N GLY A 6 3.71 -21.87 -21.45
CA GLY A 6 4.65 -22.65 -20.64
C GLY A 6 5.58 -21.79 -19.81
N LEU A 7 6.17 -20.73 -20.39
CA LEU A 7 6.93 -19.73 -19.63
C LEU A 7 6.04 -18.95 -18.66
N HIS A 8 4.82 -18.57 -19.06
CA HIS A 8 3.90 -17.89 -18.15
C HIS A 8 3.45 -18.80 -16.99
N GLY A 9 3.20 -20.09 -17.24
CA GLY A 9 2.85 -21.07 -16.21
C GLY A 9 4.01 -21.42 -15.27
N PHE A 10 5.24 -21.56 -15.80
CA PHE A 10 6.44 -21.77 -14.98
C PHE A 10 6.87 -20.52 -14.20
N MET A 11 6.58 -19.31 -14.71
CA MET A 11 6.94 -18.04 -14.04
C MET A 11 5.86 -17.46 -13.13
N SER A 12 4.65 -18.04 -13.12
CA SER A 12 3.63 -17.82 -12.08
C SER A 12 3.95 -18.53 -10.75
N PHE A 13 5.01 -19.34 -10.70
CA PHE A 13 5.57 -19.90 -9.46
C PHE A 13 6.49 -18.92 -8.72
N VAL A 14 6.68 -17.69 -9.19
CA VAL A 14 7.19 -16.62 -8.31
C VAL A 14 6.08 -16.36 -7.30
N PRO A 15 6.29 -16.69 -6.01
CA PRO A 15 5.24 -16.53 -5.02
C PRO A 15 4.82 -15.06 -5.00
N PHE A 16 3.52 -14.79 -5.16
CA PHE A 16 3.00 -13.54 -4.63
C PHE A 16 3.37 -13.47 -3.15
N PRO A 17 3.67 -12.27 -2.59
CA PRO A 17 3.84 -12.13 -1.15
C PRO A 17 2.49 -12.40 -0.49
N LEU A 18 2.22 -13.67 -0.22
CA LEU A 18 1.14 -14.10 0.65
C LEU A 18 1.60 -13.78 2.09
N PRO A 19 0.72 -13.25 2.96
CA PRO A 19 1.06 -12.88 4.36
C PRO A 19 1.64 -14.03 5.22
N ILE A 20 1.65 -15.24 4.68
CA ILE A 20 2.05 -16.49 5.32
C ILE A 20 3.57 -16.73 5.22
N TRP A 21 4.30 -16.02 4.36
CA TRP A 21 5.74 -16.20 4.15
C TRP A 21 6.53 -14.99 4.66
N SER A 22 6.98 -15.06 5.91
CA SER A 22 7.85 -14.05 6.54
C SER A 22 9.34 -14.16 6.13
N ALA A 23 9.67 -14.98 5.13
CA ALA A 23 11.04 -15.46 4.91
C ALA A 23 11.81 -14.83 3.75
N GLN A 24 11.43 -13.65 3.24
CA GLN A 24 12.29 -12.94 2.28
C GLN A 24 12.37 -11.44 2.60
N ASP A 25 13.43 -11.06 3.31
CA ASP A 25 13.90 -9.67 3.54
C ASP A 25 14.09 -8.86 2.23
N VAL A 26 14.06 -9.50 1.08
CA VAL A 26 14.22 -8.87 -0.24
C VAL A 26 13.04 -7.93 -0.58
N ASN A 27 11.87 -8.12 0.06
CA ASN A 27 10.69 -7.27 -0.16
C ASN A 27 10.77 -5.89 0.50
N GLN A 28 11.81 -5.58 1.28
CA GLN A 28 11.92 -4.28 1.97
C GLN A 28 12.65 -3.19 1.16
N HIS A 29 13.30 -3.53 0.05
CA HIS A 29 13.90 -2.52 -0.82
C HIS A 29 12.87 -1.95 -1.81
N GLU A 30 12.59 -0.65 -1.73
CA GLU A 30 11.69 0.04 -2.67
C GLU A 30 12.03 -0.22 -4.15
N GLY A 31 13.33 -0.34 -4.46
CA GLY A 31 13.82 -0.69 -5.80
C GLY A 31 13.42 -2.09 -6.26
N TYR A 32 13.31 -3.07 -5.34
CA TYR A 32 12.87 -4.43 -5.65
C TYR A 32 11.35 -4.47 -5.90
N LEU A 33 10.56 -3.79 -5.07
CA LEU A 33 9.11 -3.67 -5.27
C LEU A 33 8.77 -2.90 -6.56
N PHE A 34 9.53 -1.83 -6.86
CA PHE A 34 9.42 -1.08 -8.10
C PHE A 34 9.83 -1.93 -9.31
N ALA A 35 10.95 -2.66 -9.24
CA ALA A 35 11.36 -3.57 -10.30
C ALA A 35 10.33 -4.68 -10.52
N MET A 36 9.75 -5.25 -9.47
CA MET A 36 8.69 -6.25 -9.57
C MET A 36 7.41 -5.67 -10.17
N HIS A 37 6.98 -4.47 -9.77
CA HIS A 37 5.83 -3.77 -10.36
C HIS A 37 6.08 -3.39 -11.82
N ALA A 38 7.26 -2.88 -12.16
CA ALA A 38 7.63 -2.53 -13.52
C ALA A 38 7.70 -3.76 -14.42
N ILE A 39 8.32 -4.85 -13.94
CA ILE A 39 8.38 -6.12 -14.64
C ILE A 39 6.98 -6.72 -14.81
N HIS A 40 6.12 -6.68 -13.79
CA HIS A 40 4.75 -7.18 -13.89
C HIS A 40 3.87 -6.32 -14.82
N GLY A 41 4.00 -4.99 -14.77
CA GLY A 41 3.31 -4.06 -15.66
C GLY A 41 3.71 -4.24 -17.12
N PHE A 42 5.01 -4.38 -17.39
CA PHE A 42 5.53 -4.62 -18.74
C PHE A 42 5.11 -6.00 -19.27
N ARG A 43 5.06 -7.03 -18.39
CA ARG A 43 4.56 -8.38 -18.72
C ARG A 43 3.10 -8.39 -19.14
N LEU A 44 2.24 -7.65 -18.43
CA LEU A 44 0.81 -7.57 -18.74
C LEU A 44 0.59 -6.86 -20.09
N GLN A 45 1.28 -5.74 -20.31
CA GLN A 45 1.19 -4.95 -21.54
C GLN A 45 1.68 -5.72 -22.77
N LEU A 46 2.81 -6.43 -22.67
CA LEU A 46 3.33 -7.27 -23.76
C LEU A 46 2.39 -8.44 -24.07
N PHE A 47 1.79 -9.05 -23.03
CA PHE A 47 0.79 -10.11 -23.21
C PHE A 47 -0.45 -9.60 -23.95
N PHE A 48 -1.01 -8.44 -23.56
CA PHE A 48 -2.17 -7.87 -24.24
C PHE A 48 -1.87 -7.46 -25.68
N LEU A 49 -0.69 -6.90 -25.95
CA LEU A 49 -0.28 -6.51 -27.31
C LEU A 49 -0.18 -7.73 -28.23
N VAL A 50 0.55 -8.77 -27.80
CA VAL A 50 0.75 -9.99 -28.60
C VAL A 50 -0.55 -10.78 -28.72
N SER A 51 -1.32 -10.92 -27.62
CA SER A 51 -2.63 -11.58 -27.65
C SER A 51 -3.63 -10.84 -28.53
N GLY A 52 -3.64 -9.50 -28.50
CA GLY A 52 -4.48 -8.63 -29.33
C GLY A 52 -4.18 -8.79 -30.81
N PHE A 53 -2.89 -8.78 -31.18
CA PHE A 53 -2.44 -9.01 -32.56
C PHE A 53 -2.91 -10.37 -33.10
N PHE A 54 -2.72 -11.46 -32.35
CA PHE A 54 -3.21 -12.79 -32.76
C PHE A 54 -4.74 -12.89 -32.75
N THR A 55 -5.44 -12.16 -31.87
CA THR A 55 -6.93 -12.06 -31.87
C THR A 55 -7.41 -11.49 -33.19
N ALA A 56 -6.85 -10.34 -33.60
CA ALA A 56 -7.22 -9.66 -34.83
C ALA A 56 -6.90 -10.52 -36.06
N MET A 57 -5.75 -11.20 -36.07
CA MET A 57 -5.36 -12.09 -37.15
C MET A 57 -6.30 -13.30 -37.31
N ILE A 58 -6.63 -13.99 -36.22
CA ILE A 58 -7.55 -15.15 -36.25
C ILE A 58 -8.97 -14.71 -36.61
N TRP A 59 -9.43 -13.56 -36.10
CA TRP A 59 -10.72 -13.01 -36.48
C TRP A 59 -10.79 -12.71 -37.98
N ARG A 60 -9.76 -12.07 -38.53
CA ARG A 60 -9.69 -11.73 -39.95
C ARG A 60 -9.62 -12.97 -40.85
N GLN A 61 -8.89 -14.01 -40.45
CA GLN A 61 -8.72 -15.21 -41.28
C GLN A 61 -9.86 -16.25 -41.14
N ARG A 62 -10.49 -16.37 -39.96
CA ARG A 62 -11.40 -17.49 -39.64
C ARG A 62 -12.77 -17.06 -39.10
N GLY A 63 -12.98 -15.76 -38.91
CA GLY A 63 -14.25 -15.21 -38.43
C GLY A 63 -14.45 -15.36 -36.92
N LEU A 64 -15.50 -14.69 -36.40
CA LEU A 64 -15.75 -14.53 -34.97
C LEU A 64 -16.09 -15.85 -34.26
N ARG A 65 -16.85 -16.74 -34.91
CA ARG A 65 -17.26 -18.04 -34.33
C ARG A 65 -16.06 -18.95 -34.03
N GLU A 66 -15.09 -19.02 -34.95
CA GLU A 66 -13.87 -19.81 -34.74
C GLU A 66 -12.93 -19.18 -33.72
N LEU A 67 -12.85 -17.86 -33.66
CA LEU A 67 -12.09 -17.17 -32.61
C LEU A 67 -12.63 -17.52 -31.22
N ILE A 68 -13.94 -17.45 -31.02
CA ILE A 68 -14.58 -17.77 -29.73
C ILE A 68 -14.32 -19.23 -29.36
N ARG A 69 -14.51 -20.16 -30.31
CA ARG A 69 -14.23 -21.59 -30.11
C ARG A 69 -12.78 -21.86 -29.75
N HIS A 70 -11.84 -21.23 -30.45
CA HIS A 70 -10.41 -21.36 -30.21
C HIS A 70 -10.01 -20.82 -28.84
N ARG A 71 -10.54 -19.66 -28.43
CA ARG A 71 -10.29 -19.08 -27.10
C ARG A 71 -10.93 -19.90 -25.98
N ALA A 72 -12.14 -20.40 -26.16
CA ALA A 72 -12.79 -21.29 -25.20
C ALA A 72 -11.96 -22.57 -24.96
N LYS A 73 -11.46 -23.21 -26.01
CA LYS A 73 -10.65 -24.44 -25.88
C LYS A 73 -9.23 -24.20 -25.36
N ARG A 74 -8.60 -23.08 -25.70
CA ARG A 74 -7.19 -22.82 -25.34
C ARG A 74 -6.99 -21.98 -24.08
N ILE A 75 -8.01 -21.27 -23.60
CA ILE A 75 -7.92 -20.40 -22.43
C ILE A 75 -8.92 -20.83 -21.37
N LEU A 76 -10.21 -20.88 -21.71
CA LEU A 76 -11.25 -21.14 -20.71
C LEU A 76 -11.19 -22.57 -20.16
N LEU A 77 -11.02 -23.56 -21.03
CA LEU A 77 -10.96 -24.97 -20.61
C LEU A 77 -9.73 -25.29 -19.74
N PRO A 78 -8.48 -24.90 -20.10
CA PRO A 78 -7.35 -25.05 -19.21
C PRO A 78 -7.52 -24.27 -17.90
N LEU A 79 -8.03 -23.03 -17.96
CA LEU A 79 -8.24 -22.22 -16.76
C LEU A 79 -9.19 -22.93 -15.78
N VAL A 80 -10.33 -23.43 -16.25
CA VAL A 80 -11.29 -24.17 -15.41
C VAL A 80 -10.65 -25.45 -14.85
N VAL A 81 -9.96 -26.24 -15.68
CA VAL A 81 -9.31 -27.49 -15.24
C VAL A 81 -8.22 -27.22 -14.20
N PHE A 82 -7.34 -26.25 -14.44
CA PHE A 82 -6.30 -25.87 -13.48
C PHE A 82 -6.89 -25.27 -12.21
N THR A 83 -7.94 -24.46 -12.31
CA THR A 83 -8.59 -23.87 -11.12
C THR A 83 -9.20 -24.98 -10.25
N ILE A 84 -9.88 -25.97 -10.84
CA ILE A 84 -10.45 -27.10 -10.10
C ILE A 84 -9.36 -27.94 -9.42
N LEU A 85 -8.23 -28.19 -10.11
CA LEU A 85 -7.11 -28.96 -9.56
C LEU A 85 -6.31 -28.19 -8.49
N LEU A 86 -6.18 -26.87 -8.62
CA LEU A 86 -5.45 -26.02 -7.67
C LEU A 86 -6.30 -25.61 -6.46
N SER A 87 -7.63 -25.56 -6.59
CA SER A 87 -8.53 -25.15 -5.51
C SER A 87 -8.31 -25.92 -4.19
N PRO A 88 -8.19 -27.26 -4.18
CA PRO A 88 -7.92 -28.02 -2.95
C PRO A 88 -6.56 -27.69 -2.33
N VAL A 89 -5.54 -27.41 -3.15
CA VAL A 89 -4.20 -27.04 -2.69
C VAL A 89 -4.22 -25.65 -2.05
N ILE A 90 -4.90 -24.69 -2.68
CA ILE A 90 -5.06 -23.33 -2.15
C ILE A 90 -5.83 -23.35 -0.83
N ILE A 91 -6.93 -24.10 -0.77
CA ILE A 91 -7.72 -24.30 0.46
C ILE A 91 -6.86 -24.99 1.53
N GLY A 92 -6.09 -26.01 1.16
CA GLY A 92 -5.18 -26.72 2.06
C GLY A 92 -4.08 -25.83 2.64
N ILE A 93 -3.48 -24.94 1.84
CA ILE A 93 -2.52 -23.92 2.30
C ILE A 93 -3.20 -22.93 3.25
N GLY A 94 -4.43 -22.52 2.97
CA GLY A 94 -5.22 -21.65 3.84
C GLY A 94 -5.51 -22.28 5.21
N ILE A 95 -5.92 -23.55 5.22
CA ILE A 95 -6.17 -24.32 6.45
C ILE A 95 -4.86 -24.57 7.22
N PHE A 96 -3.77 -24.93 6.53
CA PHE A 96 -2.48 -25.11 7.18
C PHE A 96 -1.95 -23.79 7.77
N GLY A 97 -2.11 -22.69 7.06
CA GLY A 97 -1.79 -21.34 7.54
C GLY A 97 -2.61 -20.95 8.76
N SER A 98 -3.91 -21.25 8.81
CA SER A 98 -4.76 -20.96 9.97
C SER A 98 -4.40 -21.83 11.19
N VAL A 99 -4.04 -23.10 10.99
CA VAL A 99 -3.54 -23.99 12.05
C VAL A 99 -2.20 -23.52 12.59
N LEU A 100 -1.27 -23.07 11.73
CA LEU A 100 -0.02 -22.46 12.17
C LEU A 100 -0.26 -21.15 12.94
N ASN A 101 -1.23 -20.33 12.51
CA ASN A 101 -1.61 -19.11 13.21
C ASN A 101 -2.21 -19.39 14.59
N ALA A 102 -3.06 -20.42 14.71
CA ALA A 102 -3.61 -20.87 15.98
C ALA A 102 -2.54 -21.43 16.93
N LYS A 103 -1.57 -22.21 16.41
CA LYS A 103 -0.39 -22.66 17.18
C LYS A 103 0.52 -21.50 17.60
N ARG A 104 0.58 -20.44 16.79
CA ARG A 104 1.23 -19.17 17.14
C ARG A 104 0.52 -18.40 18.24
N GLY A 105 -0.67 -18.77 18.71
CA GLY A 105 -1.26 -18.18 19.91
C GLY A 105 -0.36 -18.28 21.16
N GLY A 106 0.57 -19.25 21.20
CA GLY A 106 1.63 -19.32 22.21
C GLY A 106 2.90 -18.49 21.91
N ASN A 107 3.05 -17.97 20.69
CA ASN A 107 4.18 -17.21 20.14
C ASN A 107 3.72 -15.91 19.44
N ALA A 108 2.55 -15.37 19.79
CA ALA A 108 2.06 -14.13 19.22
C ALA A 108 3.02 -13.02 19.66
N THR A 109 3.28 -12.02 18.83
CA THR A 109 4.07 -10.86 19.27
C THR A 109 3.27 -10.04 20.29
N LEU A 110 3.93 -9.25 21.12
CA LEU A 110 3.25 -8.44 22.14
C LEU A 110 2.16 -7.52 21.52
N TRP A 111 2.45 -6.91 20.38
CA TRP A 111 1.47 -6.09 19.64
C TRP A 111 0.31 -6.92 19.05
N ALA A 112 0.49 -8.20 18.71
CA ALA A 112 -0.60 -9.05 18.26
C ALA A 112 -1.57 -9.38 19.42
N ALA A 113 -1.03 -9.61 20.61
CA ALA A 113 -1.83 -9.78 21.83
C ALA A 113 -2.57 -8.48 22.20
N ALA A 114 -1.91 -7.32 22.07
CA ALA A 114 -2.54 -6.01 22.23
C ALA A 114 -3.67 -5.77 21.23
N LYS A 115 -3.44 -6.14 19.96
CA LYS A 115 -4.43 -6.05 18.87
C LYS A 115 -5.69 -6.86 19.17
N SER A 116 -5.54 -8.08 19.69
CA SER A 116 -6.66 -8.98 20.01
C SER A 116 -7.29 -8.75 21.38
N GLY A 117 -6.70 -7.93 22.25
CA GLY A 117 -7.15 -7.74 23.63
C GLY A 117 -6.78 -8.90 24.56
N ASP A 118 -5.79 -9.73 24.20
CA ASP A 118 -5.39 -10.90 25.01
C ASP A 118 -4.43 -10.48 26.13
N VAL A 119 -5.02 -10.08 27.26
CA VAL A 119 -4.29 -9.65 28.47
C VAL A 119 -3.38 -10.75 29.02
N GLU A 120 -3.78 -12.02 28.92
CA GLU A 120 -2.98 -13.12 29.44
C GLU A 120 -1.70 -13.30 28.61
N ALA A 121 -1.81 -13.22 27.27
CA ALA A 121 -0.65 -13.22 26.40
C ALA A 121 0.27 -12.00 26.66
N ILE A 122 -0.29 -10.80 26.81
CA ILE A 122 0.48 -9.58 27.15
C ILE A 122 1.33 -9.83 28.41
N ASN A 123 0.70 -10.26 29.50
CA ASN A 123 1.38 -10.52 30.77
C ASN A 123 2.46 -11.60 30.63
N ARG A 124 2.19 -12.68 29.88
CA ARG A 124 3.18 -13.74 29.61
C ARG A 124 4.38 -13.24 28.80
N HIS A 125 4.18 -12.35 27.82
CA HIS A 125 5.27 -11.80 27.03
C HIS A 125 6.15 -10.86 27.84
N LEU A 126 5.54 -9.98 28.64
CA LEU A 126 6.24 -9.06 29.51
C LEU A 126 7.01 -9.79 30.62
N ALA A 127 6.41 -10.85 31.20
CA ALA A 127 7.10 -11.71 32.16
C ALA A 127 8.34 -12.44 31.59
N LYS A 128 8.39 -12.62 30.26
CA LYS A 128 9.56 -13.18 29.55
C LYS A 128 10.59 -12.11 29.15
N GLY A 129 10.39 -10.85 29.55
CA GLY A 129 11.29 -9.74 29.25
C GLY A 129 11.09 -9.12 27.86
N ALA A 130 9.90 -9.27 27.25
CA ALA A 130 9.58 -8.49 26.06
C ALA A 130 9.56 -7.00 26.39
N ASP A 131 10.11 -6.17 25.50
CA ASP A 131 10.01 -4.73 25.62
C ASP A 131 8.56 -4.29 25.35
N VAL A 132 7.97 -3.61 26.35
CA VAL A 132 6.58 -3.14 26.35
C VAL A 132 6.28 -2.13 25.24
N SER A 133 7.31 -1.40 24.79
CA SER A 133 7.21 -0.34 23.79
C SER A 133 7.74 -0.77 22.41
N GLN A 134 8.18 -2.02 22.26
CA GLN A 134 8.72 -2.51 20.98
C GLN A 134 7.68 -2.44 19.86
N ALA A 135 7.91 -1.51 18.94
CA ALA A 135 7.07 -1.30 17.77
C ALA A 135 7.15 -2.47 16.78
N ASP A 136 6.07 -2.63 16.00
CA ASP A 136 6.03 -3.54 14.86
C ASP A 136 6.75 -2.95 13.62
N ALA A 137 6.69 -3.66 12.50
CA ALA A 137 7.30 -3.21 11.25
C ALA A 137 6.66 -1.95 10.65
N ALA A 138 5.47 -1.56 11.11
CA ALA A 138 4.81 -0.31 10.73
C ALA A 138 5.13 0.84 11.70
N GLY A 139 5.97 0.60 12.71
CA GLY A 139 6.33 1.60 13.72
C GLY A 139 5.28 1.76 14.83
N LEU A 140 4.24 0.92 14.88
CA LEU A 140 3.19 1.00 15.90
C LEU A 140 3.57 0.21 17.14
N ALA A 141 3.60 0.88 18.30
CA ALA A 141 3.77 0.25 19.60
C ALA A 141 2.53 -0.58 19.99
N PRO A 142 2.67 -1.58 20.89
CA PRO A 142 1.54 -2.38 21.39
C PRO A 142 0.41 -1.51 21.97
N LEU A 143 0.74 -0.44 22.70
CA LEU A 143 -0.26 0.47 23.27
C LEU A 143 -1.06 1.20 22.18
N SER A 144 -0.40 1.61 21.09
CA SER A 144 -1.07 2.24 19.94
C SER A 144 -2.05 1.28 19.26
N TRP A 145 -1.70 0.00 19.13
CA TRP A 145 -2.63 -1.02 18.62
C TRP A 145 -3.85 -1.24 19.54
N ALA A 146 -3.64 -1.32 20.85
CA ALA A 146 -4.73 -1.43 21.81
C ALA A 146 -5.66 -0.20 21.77
N ALA A 147 -5.08 0.99 21.63
CA ALA A 147 -5.81 2.25 21.50
C ALA A 147 -6.61 2.35 20.21
N LEU A 148 -6.01 1.95 19.08
CA LEU A 148 -6.65 1.98 17.77
C LEU A 148 -7.85 1.02 17.68
N LEU A 149 -7.83 -0.10 18.42
CA LEU A 149 -8.89 -1.11 18.40
C LEU A 149 -9.81 -1.11 19.62
N GLY A 150 -9.64 -0.13 20.52
CA GLY A 150 -10.52 0.00 21.69
C GLY A 150 -10.34 -1.09 22.75
N GLN A 151 -9.18 -1.74 22.79
CA GLN A 151 -8.88 -2.84 23.72
C GLN A 151 -8.49 -2.29 25.10
N ALA A 152 -9.48 -1.77 25.84
CA ALA A 152 -9.25 -1.06 27.10
C ALA A 152 -8.47 -1.86 28.15
N GLU A 153 -8.79 -3.14 28.35
CA GLU A 153 -8.09 -3.97 29.33
C GLU A 153 -6.64 -4.29 28.90
N ALA A 154 -6.39 -4.46 27.60
CA ALA A 154 -5.03 -4.62 27.09
C ALA A 154 -4.22 -3.33 27.23
N ALA A 155 -4.82 -2.18 26.90
CA ALA A 155 -4.18 -0.88 27.11
C ALA A 155 -3.84 -0.67 28.59
N LYS A 156 -4.76 -1.00 29.50
CA LYS A 156 -4.53 -0.92 30.95
C LYS A 156 -3.36 -1.80 31.39
N ALA A 157 -3.34 -3.07 30.97
CA ALA A 157 -2.25 -3.98 31.31
C ALA A 157 -0.89 -3.48 30.80
N LEU A 158 -0.83 -2.93 29.58
CA LEU A 158 0.40 -2.35 29.03
C LEU A 158 0.87 -1.13 29.83
N ILE A 159 -0.04 -0.23 30.21
CA ILE A 159 0.26 0.95 31.03
C ILE A 159 0.77 0.54 32.41
N GLU A 160 0.13 -0.45 33.05
CA GLU A 160 0.56 -1.00 34.36
C GLU A 160 1.98 -1.59 34.32
N HIS A 161 2.41 -2.06 33.14
CA HIS A 161 3.77 -2.55 32.91
C HIS A 161 4.73 -1.47 32.37
N GLY A 162 4.34 -0.19 32.42
CA GLY A 162 5.21 0.93 32.09
C GLY A 162 5.32 1.24 30.59
N ALA A 163 4.30 0.92 29.79
CA ALA A 163 4.23 1.40 28.42
C ALA A 163 4.33 2.93 28.38
N ASP A 164 5.19 3.44 27.50
CA ASP A 164 5.32 4.88 27.30
C ASP A 164 4.08 5.43 26.57
N LEU A 165 3.37 6.35 27.24
CA LEU A 165 2.16 6.98 26.73
C LEU A 165 2.45 7.91 25.55
N GLU A 166 3.67 8.44 25.49
CA GLU A 166 4.13 9.38 24.47
C GLU A 166 4.97 8.70 23.38
N ALA A 167 5.07 7.37 23.40
CA ALA A 167 5.65 6.61 22.31
C ALA A 167 4.90 6.94 21.01
N ALA A 168 5.63 7.49 20.05
CA ALA A 168 5.11 7.95 18.79
C ALA A 168 5.66 7.09 17.65
N ASP A 169 4.84 6.89 16.61
CA ASP A 169 5.30 6.30 15.36
C ASP A 169 6.16 7.29 14.54
N SER A 170 6.54 6.90 13.32
CA SER A 170 7.37 7.73 12.43
C SER A 170 6.73 9.06 12.02
N ASP A 171 5.41 9.21 12.19
CA ASP A 171 4.67 10.44 11.87
C ASP A 171 4.40 11.28 13.13
N GLY A 172 4.94 10.89 14.30
CA GLY A 172 4.67 11.54 15.58
C GLY A 172 3.31 11.16 16.18
N THR A 173 2.67 10.09 15.71
CA THR A 173 1.34 9.66 16.17
C THR A 173 1.45 8.85 17.46
N THR A 174 0.86 9.37 18.56
CA THR A 174 0.80 8.68 19.86
C THR A 174 -0.47 7.81 20.01
N ALA A 175 -0.50 6.96 21.03
CA ALA A 175 -1.69 6.14 21.33
C ALA A 175 -2.98 6.98 21.52
N LEU A 176 -2.88 8.19 22.07
CA LEU A 176 -4.03 9.08 22.25
C LEU A 176 -4.57 9.60 20.90
N HIS A 177 -3.70 9.83 19.91
CA HIS A 177 -4.13 10.13 18.55
C HIS A 177 -4.90 8.96 17.94
N CYS A 178 -4.40 7.72 18.09
CA CYS A 178 -5.08 6.54 17.57
C CYS A 178 -6.47 6.33 18.19
N ALA A 179 -6.61 6.46 19.51
CA ALA A 179 -7.90 6.35 20.19
C ALA A 179 -8.87 7.47 19.76
N ALA A 180 -8.39 8.70 19.62
CA ALA A 180 -9.18 9.82 19.13
C ALA A 180 -9.64 9.63 17.68
N PHE A 181 -8.74 9.16 16.81
CA PHE A 181 -9.03 8.85 15.42
C PHE A 181 -10.09 7.74 15.29
N MET A 182 -10.01 6.64 16.04
CA MET A 182 -11.02 5.57 15.96
C MET A 182 -12.24 5.79 16.86
N GLY A 183 -12.28 6.87 17.64
CA GLY A 183 -13.39 7.17 18.53
C GLY A 183 -13.47 6.22 19.74
N GLU A 184 -12.37 5.63 20.18
CA GLU A 184 -12.35 4.65 21.26
C GLU A 184 -12.26 5.35 22.63
N ALA A 185 -13.40 5.89 23.07
CA ALA A 185 -13.50 6.80 24.21
C ALA A 185 -13.01 6.20 25.54
N ALA A 186 -13.22 4.90 25.76
CA ALA A 186 -12.75 4.22 26.97
C ALA A 186 -11.22 4.24 27.08
N VAL A 187 -10.51 3.97 25.98
CA VAL A 187 -9.05 3.98 25.96
C VAL A 187 -8.51 5.41 26.04
N ALA A 188 -9.14 6.36 25.34
CA ALA A 188 -8.75 7.76 25.43
C ALA A 188 -8.85 8.31 26.86
N ARG A 189 -9.90 7.97 27.61
CA ARG A 189 -10.04 8.33 29.02
C ARG A 189 -8.93 7.71 29.87
N LEU A 190 -8.70 6.41 29.71
CA LEU A 190 -7.63 5.69 30.41
C LEU A 190 -6.27 6.35 30.19
N LEU A 191 -5.92 6.67 28.95
CA LEU A 191 -4.64 7.32 28.61
C LEU A 191 -4.49 8.70 29.29
N VAL A 192 -5.51 9.54 29.19
CA VAL A 192 -5.49 10.89 29.80
C VAL A 192 -5.47 10.84 31.32
N GLU A 193 -6.17 9.89 31.94
CA GLU A 193 -6.15 9.68 33.39
C GLU A 193 -4.80 9.21 33.90
N ASN A 194 -4.02 8.50 33.07
CA ASN A 194 -2.64 8.11 33.35
C ASN A 194 -1.61 9.17 32.93
N GLY A 195 -2.04 10.36 32.47
CA GLY A 195 -1.17 11.50 32.24
C GLY A 195 -0.70 11.69 30.79
N ALA A 196 -1.32 11.02 29.81
CA ALA A 196 -1.01 11.27 28.40
C ALA A 196 -1.22 12.75 28.03
N ASN A 197 -0.33 13.29 27.21
CA ASN A 197 -0.37 14.68 26.79
C ASN A 197 -1.54 14.92 25.82
N VAL A 198 -2.58 15.60 26.31
CA VAL A 198 -3.78 15.97 25.53
C VAL A 198 -3.49 16.89 24.34
N ASN A 199 -2.33 17.55 24.34
CA ASN A 199 -1.85 18.45 23.29
C ASN A 199 -0.58 17.91 22.60
N ALA A 200 -0.35 16.59 22.62
CA ALA A 200 0.70 15.97 21.82
C ALA A 200 0.56 16.39 20.35
N THR A 201 1.68 16.60 19.65
CA THR A 201 1.68 17.02 18.25
C THR A 201 2.40 16.00 17.39
N SER A 202 1.72 15.48 16.38
CA SER A 202 2.37 14.75 15.28
C SER A 202 3.20 15.68 14.40
N ASP A 203 4.01 15.11 13.51
CA ASP A 203 4.94 15.87 12.66
C ASP A 203 4.26 16.86 11.71
N ASN A 204 2.99 16.59 11.36
CA ASN A 204 2.13 17.48 10.58
C ASN A 204 1.32 18.48 11.45
N GLY A 205 1.67 18.60 12.74
CA GLY A 205 1.00 19.43 13.73
C GLY A 205 -0.42 18.98 14.06
N GLY A 206 -0.75 17.72 13.81
CA GLY A 206 -1.98 17.10 14.27
C GLY A 206 -1.96 16.93 15.78
N THR A 207 -3.11 17.17 16.43
CA THR A 207 -3.30 16.89 17.85
C THR A 207 -4.35 15.80 18.03
N PRO A 208 -4.45 15.14 19.19
CA PRO A 208 -5.51 14.16 19.42
C PRO A 208 -6.91 14.77 19.26
N LEU A 209 -7.09 16.04 19.61
CA LEU A 209 -8.35 16.74 19.37
C LEU A 209 -8.62 16.94 17.87
N LEU A 210 -7.61 17.24 17.06
CA LEU A 210 -7.79 17.34 15.60
C LEU A 210 -8.11 15.97 14.98
N ALA A 211 -7.54 14.88 15.51
CA ALA A 211 -7.80 13.53 15.02
C ALA A 211 -9.28 13.14 15.12
N THR A 212 -10.04 13.70 16.08
CA THR A 212 -11.50 13.46 16.19
C THR A 212 -12.31 14.08 15.05
N ASP A 213 -11.76 15.09 14.37
CA ASP A 213 -12.42 15.82 13.29
C ASP A 213 -12.04 15.31 11.88
N THR A 214 -11.26 14.22 11.80
CA THR A 214 -10.83 13.63 10.52
C THR A 214 -12.02 13.17 9.69
N ASP A 215 -12.02 13.46 8.39
CA ASP A 215 -13.12 13.08 7.51
C ASP A 215 -13.29 11.57 7.41
N GLU A 216 -14.53 11.15 7.18
CA GLU A 216 -14.93 9.75 7.19
C GLU A 216 -14.29 8.95 6.06
N LEU A 217 -14.08 9.55 4.89
CA LEU A 217 -13.50 8.88 3.74
C LEU A 217 -12.04 8.54 3.99
N SER A 218 -11.26 9.50 4.48
CA SER A 218 -9.87 9.29 4.90
C SER A 218 -9.78 8.26 6.00
N THR A 219 -10.71 8.30 6.96
CA THR A 219 -10.75 7.32 8.06
C THR A 219 -10.98 5.91 7.55
N LYS A 220 -12.00 5.70 6.72
CA LYS A 220 -12.31 4.40 6.11
C LYS A 220 -11.18 3.90 5.22
N PHE A 221 -10.53 4.80 4.50
CA PHE A 221 -9.38 4.46 3.67
C PHE A 221 -8.23 3.91 4.53
N ILE A 222 -7.82 4.64 5.57
CA ILE A 222 -6.74 4.23 6.49
C ILE A 222 -7.12 2.95 7.23
N ALA A 223 -8.33 2.87 7.79
CA ALA A 223 -8.82 1.67 8.47
C ALA A 223 -8.85 0.46 7.51
N GLY A 224 -9.22 0.68 6.24
CA GLY A 224 -9.17 -0.34 5.20
C GLY A 224 -7.75 -0.84 4.92
N LEU A 225 -6.76 0.06 4.86
CA LEU A 225 -5.34 -0.31 4.73
C LEU A 225 -4.86 -1.16 5.92
N LEU A 226 -5.30 -0.82 7.14
CA LEU A 226 -4.95 -1.52 8.37
C LEU A 226 -5.84 -2.76 8.65
N GLN A 227 -6.81 -3.03 7.78
CA GLN A 227 -7.80 -4.11 7.91
C GLN A 227 -8.60 -4.04 9.21
N ILE A 228 -8.96 -2.83 9.62
CA ILE A 228 -9.73 -2.55 10.83
C ILE A 228 -11.21 -2.38 10.44
N PRO A 229 -12.12 -3.16 11.04
CA PRO A 229 -13.55 -2.93 10.83
C PRO A 229 -13.98 -1.61 11.47
N VAL A 230 -14.72 -0.79 10.74
CA VAL A 230 -15.22 0.50 11.22
C VAL A 230 -16.73 0.42 11.41
N ASP A 231 -17.19 0.61 12.65
CA ASP A 231 -18.58 0.96 12.95
C ASP A 231 -18.67 2.49 13.00
N GLU A 232 -19.20 3.08 11.93
CA GLU A 232 -19.30 4.53 11.77
C GLU A 232 -20.08 5.20 12.89
N MET A 233 -21.18 4.58 13.32
CA MET A 233 -22.06 5.17 14.33
C MET A 233 -21.35 5.19 15.69
N LYS A 234 -20.71 4.08 16.07
CA LYS A 234 -19.92 3.98 17.30
C LYS A 234 -18.73 4.93 17.27
N MET A 235 -17.96 4.91 16.19
CA MET A 235 -16.78 5.77 16.00
C MET A 235 -17.14 7.26 16.10
N ASN A 236 -18.17 7.71 15.39
CA ASN A 236 -18.59 9.11 15.41
C ASN A 236 -19.18 9.54 16.77
N ALA A 237 -19.87 8.64 17.48
CA ALA A 237 -20.32 8.90 18.84
C ALA A 237 -19.12 9.06 19.79
N GLY A 238 -18.16 8.14 19.71
CA GLY A 238 -16.96 8.16 20.54
C GLY A 238 -16.05 9.35 20.26
N ARG A 239 -15.84 9.74 18.99
CA ARG A 239 -15.12 10.97 18.60
C ARG A 239 -15.72 12.21 19.23
N ARG A 240 -17.06 12.35 19.22
CA ARG A 240 -17.76 13.47 19.88
C ARG A 240 -17.57 13.48 21.38
N GLU A 241 -17.54 12.31 22.02
CA GLU A 241 -17.29 12.18 23.45
C GLU A 241 -15.84 12.57 23.80
N ILE A 242 -14.87 12.03 23.06
CA ILE A 242 -13.44 12.33 23.21
C ILE A 242 -13.20 13.83 23.01
N ALA A 243 -13.76 14.43 21.97
CA ALA A 243 -13.58 15.86 21.69
C ALA A 243 -14.06 16.74 22.86
N LYS A 244 -15.23 16.42 23.45
CA LYS A 244 -15.73 17.13 24.64
C LYS A 244 -14.81 16.91 25.84
N PHE A 245 -14.38 15.67 26.05
CA PHE A 245 -13.52 15.30 27.17
C PHE A 245 -12.14 15.96 27.09
N LEU A 246 -11.49 15.95 25.93
CA LEU A 246 -10.20 16.60 25.69
C LEU A 246 -10.30 18.11 25.89
N LYS A 247 -11.34 18.77 25.35
CA LYS A 247 -11.58 20.21 25.58
C LYS A 247 -11.72 20.54 27.06
N ALA A 248 -12.43 19.70 27.84
CA ALA A 248 -12.56 19.87 29.29
C ALA A 248 -11.24 19.70 30.05
N ARG A 249 -10.26 19.00 29.45
CA ARG A 249 -8.90 18.81 30.00
C ARG A 249 -7.87 19.82 29.44
N GLY A 250 -8.33 20.88 28.77
CA GLY A 250 -7.46 21.94 28.26
C GLY A 250 -6.81 21.64 26.91
N ALA A 251 -7.34 20.67 26.15
CA ALA A 251 -6.91 20.47 24.77
C ALA A 251 -7.32 21.68 23.92
N VAL A 252 -6.37 22.23 23.19
CA VAL A 252 -6.60 23.42 22.36
C VAL A 252 -6.96 22.96 20.95
N SER A 253 -8.13 23.38 20.44
CA SER A 253 -8.42 23.24 19.01
C SER A 253 -7.45 24.15 18.26
N ARG A 254 -6.54 23.57 17.48
CA ARG A 254 -5.41 24.22 16.79
C ARG A 254 -5.68 25.71 16.53
N GLN A 255 -4.83 26.59 17.09
CA GLN A 255 -4.45 27.81 16.38
C GLN A 255 -3.91 27.31 15.05
N ALA A 256 -4.67 27.48 13.97
CA ALA A 256 -4.21 27.13 12.63
C ALA A 256 -2.76 27.59 12.54
N ALA A 257 -1.83 26.64 12.49
CA ALA A 257 -0.50 26.98 12.02
C ALA A 257 -0.80 27.62 10.66
N THR A 258 -0.41 28.87 10.51
CA THR A 258 -0.50 29.60 9.24
C THR A 258 0.52 28.96 8.30
N GLU A 259 0.34 27.68 8.02
CA GLU A 259 1.06 27.00 6.97
C GLU A 259 0.43 27.52 5.70
N ASP A 260 1.18 28.43 5.09
CA ASP A 260 0.89 28.99 3.80
C ASP A 260 0.63 27.82 2.81
N PRO A 261 -0.62 27.64 2.33
CA PRO A 261 -0.99 26.49 1.51
C PRO A 261 -0.26 26.46 0.16
N MET A 262 0.50 27.52 -0.17
CA MET A 262 1.33 27.64 -1.36
C MET A 262 2.83 27.54 -1.04
N ALA A 263 3.22 27.16 0.18
CA ALA A 263 4.63 27.01 0.57
C ALA A 263 5.42 26.09 -0.38
N TRP A 264 4.80 25.01 -0.86
CA TRP A 264 5.39 24.08 -1.82
C TRP A 264 5.63 24.69 -3.22
N LEU A 265 4.94 25.78 -3.57
CA LEU A 265 5.01 26.44 -4.88
C LEU A 265 6.15 27.47 -4.96
N TYR A 266 6.51 28.12 -3.85
CA TYR A 266 7.52 29.19 -3.86
C TYR A 266 8.93 28.77 -4.30
N PRO A 267 9.43 27.56 -3.98
CA PRO A 267 10.69 27.08 -4.52
C PRO A 267 10.69 26.93 -6.05
N LEU A 268 9.53 26.72 -6.67
CA LEU A 268 9.38 26.57 -8.12
C LEU A 268 9.30 27.91 -8.85
N ILE A 269 8.86 28.97 -8.15
CA ILE A 269 8.68 30.31 -8.72
C ILE A 269 9.28 31.35 -7.74
N PRO A 270 10.59 31.61 -7.82
CA PRO A 270 11.26 32.61 -6.99
C PRO A 270 10.59 33.99 -7.13
N GLY A 271 10.32 34.66 -6.00
CA GLY A 271 9.66 35.97 -5.97
C GLY A 271 8.13 35.94 -6.05
N PHE A 272 7.50 34.76 -6.08
CA PHE A 272 6.04 34.64 -6.15
C PHE A 272 5.32 34.93 -4.83
N LYS A 273 5.95 34.63 -3.69
CA LYS A 273 5.35 34.79 -2.36
C LYS A 273 4.81 36.20 -2.09
N PRO A 274 5.57 37.30 -2.31
CA PRO A 274 5.06 38.65 -2.09
C PRO A 274 3.86 39.04 -2.97
N ILE A 275 3.70 38.41 -4.14
CA ILE A 275 2.56 38.64 -5.05
C ILE A 275 1.32 37.94 -4.49
N VAL A 276 1.49 36.71 -4.03
CA VAL A 276 0.44 35.89 -3.43
C VAL A 276 -0.08 36.49 -2.11
N ASP A 277 0.82 37.05 -1.30
CA ASP A 277 0.47 37.70 -0.03
C ASP A 277 -0.42 38.95 -0.24
N GLN A 278 -0.43 39.54 -1.44
CA GLN A 278 -1.28 40.69 -1.79
C GLN A 278 -2.67 40.29 -2.30
N LEU A 279 -2.92 39.00 -2.54
CA LEU A 279 -4.18 38.50 -3.09
C LEU A 279 -5.22 38.27 -1.98
N PRO A 280 -6.52 38.54 -2.24
CA PRO A 280 -7.60 38.12 -1.35
C PRO A 280 -7.70 36.59 -1.32
N GLY A 281 -8.14 36.01 -0.19
CA GLY A 281 -8.09 34.56 0.04
C GLY A 281 -8.76 33.70 -1.05
N TRP A 282 -9.84 34.17 -1.66
CA TRP A 282 -10.49 33.45 -2.77
C TRP A 282 -9.59 33.35 -4.02
N ALA A 283 -8.76 34.36 -4.28
CA ALA A 283 -7.83 34.37 -5.41
C ALA A 283 -6.62 33.47 -5.16
N GLN A 284 -6.16 33.35 -3.91
CA GLN A 284 -5.14 32.36 -3.52
C GLN A 284 -5.63 30.93 -3.76
N VAL A 285 -6.89 30.62 -3.44
CA VAL A 285 -7.51 29.32 -3.73
C VAL A 285 -7.54 29.04 -5.23
N VAL A 286 -7.87 30.03 -6.06
CA VAL A 286 -7.84 29.88 -7.53
C VAL A 286 -6.43 29.57 -8.04
N VAL A 287 -5.40 30.23 -7.51
CA VAL A 287 -3.99 29.96 -7.86
C VAL A 287 -3.61 28.52 -7.53
N ILE A 288 -3.99 28.02 -6.36
CA ILE A 288 -3.74 26.62 -5.95
C ILE A 288 -4.41 25.64 -6.92
N VAL A 289 -5.70 25.85 -7.24
CA VAL A 289 -6.45 24.97 -8.15
C VAL A 289 -5.81 24.95 -9.54
N LEU A 290 -5.37 26.11 -10.05
CA LEU A 290 -4.68 26.20 -11.34
C LEU A 290 -3.32 25.48 -11.31
N ALA A 291 -2.52 25.66 -10.26
CA ALA A 291 -1.21 25.03 -10.12
C ALA A 291 -1.32 23.50 -10.04
N VAL A 292 -2.27 22.97 -9.27
CA VAL A 292 -2.53 21.52 -9.16
C VAL A 292 -3.02 20.94 -10.49
N ASN A 293 -3.96 21.61 -11.15
CA ASN A 293 -4.45 21.16 -12.46
C ASN A 293 -3.36 21.21 -13.54
N TRP A 294 -2.50 22.23 -13.50
CA TRP A 294 -1.35 22.33 -14.39
C TRP A 294 -0.35 21.18 -14.17
N LEU A 295 0.00 20.87 -12.92
CA LEU A 295 0.86 19.72 -12.59
C LEU A 295 0.23 18.40 -13.06
N ARG A 296 -1.06 18.21 -12.81
CA ARG A 296 -1.79 17.01 -13.23
C ARG A 296 -1.82 16.84 -14.75
N ALA A 297 -1.87 17.94 -15.50
CA ALA A 297 -1.81 17.92 -16.97
C ALA A 297 -0.38 17.70 -17.49
N MET A 298 0.64 18.22 -16.80
CA MET A 298 2.04 18.14 -17.23
C MET A 298 2.71 16.80 -16.91
N ILE A 299 2.45 16.21 -15.74
CA ILE A 299 3.09 14.95 -15.31
C ILE A 299 2.94 13.81 -16.35
N PRO A 300 1.76 13.56 -16.95
CA PRO A 300 1.60 12.56 -18.01
C PRO A 300 2.40 12.88 -19.28
N ILE A 301 2.53 14.16 -19.64
CA ILE A 301 3.27 14.59 -20.83
C ILE A 301 4.76 14.27 -20.67
N PHE A 302 5.33 14.56 -19.50
CA PHE A 302 6.72 14.21 -19.18
C PHE A 302 6.95 12.69 -19.07
N ALA A 303 5.97 11.94 -18.55
CA ALA A 303 6.03 10.48 -18.55
C ALA A 303 6.05 9.89 -19.97
N HIS A 304 5.26 10.45 -20.91
CA HIS A 304 5.27 10.04 -22.30
C HIS A 304 6.55 10.43 -23.04
N LEU A 305 7.14 11.60 -22.74
CA LEU A 305 8.42 12.02 -23.30
C LEU A 305 9.58 11.13 -22.83
N TRP A 306 9.58 10.72 -21.56
CA TRP A 306 10.57 9.77 -21.03
C TRP A 306 10.45 8.39 -21.67
N PHE A 307 9.22 7.91 -21.88
CA PHE A 307 8.96 6.67 -22.62
C PHE A 307 9.45 6.76 -24.07
N LEU A 308 9.18 7.87 -24.76
CA LEU A 308 9.64 8.08 -26.14
C LEU A 308 11.18 8.11 -26.22
N TYR A 309 11.83 8.78 -25.26
CA TYR A 309 13.28 8.82 -25.12
C TYR A 309 13.88 7.42 -24.93
N CYS A 310 13.34 6.62 -24.01
CA CYS A 310 13.76 5.23 -23.80
C CYS A 310 13.54 4.35 -25.04
N LEU A 311 12.42 4.53 -25.75
CA LEU A 311 12.10 3.79 -26.97
C LEU A 311 13.08 4.12 -28.11
N VAL A 312 13.46 5.39 -28.28
CA VAL A 312 14.45 5.83 -29.26
C VAL A 312 15.81 5.17 -29.00
N TRP A 313 16.28 5.15 -27.74
CA TRP A 313 17.54 4.51 -27.39
C TRP A 313 17.52 2.99 -27.53
N LEU A 314 16.37 2.35 -27.26
CA LEU A 314 16.20 0.92 -27.47
C LEU A 314 16.25 0.55 -28.96
N VAL A 315 15.59 1.32 -29.82
CA VAL A 315 15.63 1.14 -31.28
C VAL A 315 17.02 1.42 -31.84
N ALA A 316 17.68 2.48 -31.38
CA ALA A 316 19.06 2.79 -31.75
C ALA A 316 20.04 1.68 -31.31
N GLY A 317 19.89 1.15 -30.10
CA GLY A 317 20.67 0.02 -29.60
C GLY A 317 20.48 -1.24 -30.46
N PHE A 318 19.24 -1.56 -30.84
CA PHE A 318 18.97 -2.69 -31.74
C PHE A 318 19.58 -2.48 -33.13
N ALA A 319 19.53 -1.25 -33.67
CA ALA A 319 20.15 -0.91 -34.95
C ALA A 319 21.67 -1.05 -34.91
N VAL A 320 22.33 -0.61 -33.83
CA VAL A 320 23.77 -0.75 -33.61
C VAL A 320 24.16 -2.23 -33.49
N VAL A 321 23.44 -3.02 -32.70
CA VAL A 321 23.69 -4.47 -32.56
C VAL A 321 23.52 -5.18 -33.91
N ALA A 322 22.47 -4.84 -34.67
CA ALA A 322 22.25 -5.40 -36.01
C ALA A 322 23.35 -4.97 -36.99
N TRP A 323 23.84 -3.74 -36.90
CA TRP A 323 24.95 -3.24 -37.73
C TRP A 323 26.28 -3.93 -37.39
N ILE A 324 26.61 -4.09 -36.10
CA ILE A 324 27.78 -4.83 -35.62
C ILE A 324 27.69 -6.30 -36.06
N ALA A 325 26.54 -6.95 -35.87
CA ALA A 325 26.34 -8.34 -36.29
C ALA A 325 26.57 -8.53 -37.80
N ARG A 326 26.11 -7.58 -38.64
CA ARG A 326 26.40 -7.58 -40.08
C ARG A 326 27.90 -7.40 -40.39
N LYS A 327 28.58 -6.47 -39.71
CA LYS A 327 30.02 -6.22 -39.89
C LYS A 327 30.88 -7.42 -39.49
N LEU A 328 30.47 -8.16 -38.46
CA LEU A 328 31.17 -9.33 -37.94
C LEU A 328 30.75 -10.64 -38.62
N ASN A 329 29.90 -10.59 -39.66
CA ASN A 329 29.31 -11.76 -40.32
C ASN A 329 28.59 -12.71 -39.34
N TRP A 330 28.19 -12.20 -38.19
CA TRP A 330 27.48 -12.92 -37.16
C TRP A 330 26.01 -12.97 -37.57
N LYS A 331 25.46 -14.17 -37.73
CA LYS A 331 24.02 -14.37 -37.89
C LYS A 331 23.39 -14.35 -36.50
N PRO A 332 22.75 -13.24 -36.06
CA PRO A 332 22.26 -13.12 -34.69
C PRO A 332 21.11 -14.09 -34.40
N VAL A 333 20.47 -14.59 -35.46
CA VAL A 333 19.41 -15.60 -35.39
C VAL A 333 19.99 -16.94 -35.86
N PRO A 334 20.03 -17.97 -35.01
CA PRO A 334 20.51 -19.29 -35.38
C PRO A 334 19.74 -19.88 -36.56
N ALA A 335 20.41 -20.61 -37.47
CA ALA A 335 19.79 -21.16 -38.67
C ALA A 335 18.58 -22.07 -38.38
N TRP A 336 18.59 -22.78 -37.25
CA TRP A 336 17.48 -23.63 -36.81
C TRP A 336 16.21 -22.84 -36.44
N PHE A 337 16.34 -21.57 -36.05
CA PHE A 337 15.21 -20.69 -35.74
C PHE A 337 14.50 -20.21 -37.03
N VAL A 338 15.26 -20.00 -38.11
CA VAL A 338 14.74 -19.63 -39.44
C VAL A 338 14.20 -20.84 -40.22
N ALA A 339 14.72 -22.03 -39.92
CA ALA A 339 14.32 -23.31 -40.53
C ALA A 339 13.19 -24.03 -39.75
N SER A 340 12.75 -23.49 -38.62
CA SER A 340 11.68 -24.08 -37.81
C SER A 340 10.35 -24.16 -38.60
N PRO A 341 9.57 -25.24 -38.47
CA PRO A 341 8.24 -25.37 -39.07
C PRO A 341 7.23 -24.31 -38.56
N LEU A 342 7.60 -23.57 -37.50
CA LEU A 342 6.86 -22.43 -36.98
C LEU A 342 7.14 -21.12 -37.75
N ARG A 343 7.35 -21.19 -39.08
CA ARG A 343 7.33 -19.98 -39.90
C ARG A 343 5.96 -19.31 -39.75
N LEU A 344 5.93 -18.19 -39.06
CA LEU A 344 4.82 -17.25 -39.10
C LEU A 344 4.78 -16.66 -40.52
N LEU A 345 3.90 -17.21 -41.36
CA LEU A 345 3.31 -16.50 -42.50
C LEU A 345 2.26 -15.52 -41.98
#